data_AF-A0A534NQ70-F1
#
_entry.id   AF-A0A534NQ70-F1
#
_cell.length_a   1.000
_cell.length_b   1.000
_cell.length_c   1.000
_cell.angle_alpha   90.00
_cell.angle_beta   90.00
_cell.angle_gamma   90.00
#
_symmetry.space_group_name_H-M   'P 1'
#
loop_
_entity.id
_entity.type
_entity.pdbx_description
1 polymer ?
#
loop_
_entity_poly.entity_id
_entity_poly.type
_entity_poly.pdbx_seq_one_letter_code
_entity_poly.pdbx_strand_id
1 'polypeptide(L)'
;MRVPFRFAAYRKDRIGVLFHIDPGIKFYTTNPAAFGFQWPIGVTLGYTVGPELTIAFGVDLPMFLRLTPSPVDFYLGPLFGPAFEYHVDRELTIGLNTRFGPMIETAGGNTRFGFVTQLLLAYRL
;
A
#
# COMPACT_ATOMS: atom_id res chain seq x y z
N MET A 1 2.36 -11.64 8.47
CA MET A 1 2.57 -10.66 9.56
C MET A 1 3.37 -9.49 9.00
N ARG A 2 3.01 -8.24 9.30
CA ARG A 2 3.70 -7.02 8.85
C ARG A 2 3.97 -6.11 10.04
N VAL A 3 5.08 -5.39 10.01
CA VAL A 3 5.43 -4.36 10.99
C VAL A 3 5.47 -3.03 10.25
N PRO A 4 4.37 -2.25 10.26
CA PRO A 4 4.29 -1.03 9.48
C PRO A 4 5.10 0.10 10.14
N PHE A 5 6.02 0.70 9.39
CA PHE A 5 6.70 1.92 9.75
C PHE A 5 6.17 3.06 8.89
N ARG A 6 5.61 4.10 9.53
CA ARG A 6 5.07 5.28 8.85
C ARG A 6 5.76 6.52 9.36
N PHE A 7 6.14 7.41 8.44
CA PHE A 7 6.83 8.65 8.75
C PHE A 7 6.25 9.78 7.89
N ALA A 8 5.87 10.88 8.54
CA ALA A 8 5.45 12.09 7.86
C ALA A 8 6.69 12.96 7.61
N ALA A 9 7.16 13.01 6.36
CA ALA A 9 8.32 13.82 5.99
C ALA A 9 8.01 15.31 5.96
N TYR A 10 6.79 15.65 5.56
CA TYR A 10 6.36 17.03 5.42
C TYR A 10 4.87 17.13 5.70
N ARG A 11 4.49 18.13 6.49
CA ARG A 11 3.09 18.52 6.68
C ARG A 11 3.07 20.02 6.88
N LYS A 12 2.52 20.75 5.91
CA LYS A 12 2.34 22.20 6.00
C LYS A 12 1.05 22.61 5.33
N ASP A 13 0.27 23.41 6.05
CA ASP A 13 -1.01 23.96 5.61
C ASP A 13 -1.96 22.87 5.10
N ARG A 14 -2.01 22.70 3.77
CA ARG A 14 -2.87 21.73 3.09
C ARG A 14 -2.11 20.56 2.47
N ILE A 15 -0.78 20.58 2.46
CA ILE A 15 0.03 19.56 1.78
C ILE A 15 0.70 18.66 2.82
N GLY A 16 0.59 17.35 2.62
CA GLY A 16 1.27 16.32 3.39
C GLY A 16 2.05 15.36 2.51
N VAL A 17 3.21 14.92 2.98
CA VAL A 17 3.99 13.83 2.39
C VAL A 17 4.19 12.77 3.45
N LEU A 18 3.66 11.57 3.19
CA LEU A 18 3.78 10.40 4.05
C LEU A 18 4.62 9.34 3.36
N PHE A 19 5.61 8.81 4.05
CA PHE A 19 6.33 7.62 3.63
C PHE A 19 5.94 6.44 4.51
N HIS A 20 5.92 5.24 3.93
CA HIS A 20 5.77 4.02 4.69
C HIS A 20 6.67 2.90 4.16
N ILE A 21 7.02 2.00 5.08
CA ILE A 21 7.76 0.77 4.82
C ILE A 21 7.11 -0.30 5.71
N ASP A 22 6.60 -1.38 5.12
CA ASP A 22 5.87 -2.41 5.88
C ASP A 22 6.51 -3.80 5.77
N PRO A 23 7.74 -4.02 6.28
CA PRO A 23 8.41 -5.30 6.24
C PRO A 23 7.59 -6.39 6.94
N GLY A 24 7.71 -7.62 6.44
CA GLY A 24 7.02 -8.75 7.03
C GLY A 24 7.20 -10.06 6.29
N ILE A 25 6.43 -11.06 6.74
CA ILE A 25 6.38 -12.39 6.14
C ILE A 25 4.99 -12.60 5.54
N LYS A 26 4.95 -13.09 4.31
CA LYS A 26 3.72 -13.43 3.58
C LYS A 26 3.64 -14.94 3.42
N PHE A 27 2.47 -15.49 3.77
CA PHE A 27 2.15 -16.90 3.62
C PHE A 27 0.99 -17.03 2.64
N TYR A 28 1.10 -18.02 1.75
CA TYR A 28 0.06 -18.44 0.84
C TYR A 28 -0.30 -19.87 1.18
N THR A 29 -1.58 -20.11 1.44
CA THR A 29 -2.15 -21.43 1.69
C THR A 29 -2.41 -22.17 0.37
N THR A 30 -1.45 -22.14 -0.54
CA THR A 30 -1.46 -22.92 -1.79
C THR A 30 -0.95 -24.33 -1.54
N ASN A 31 -1.13 -25.24 -2.50
CA ASN A 31 -0.47 -26.54 -2.50
C ASN A 31 0.42 -26.66 -3.75
N PRO A 32 1.77 -26.68 -3.62
CA PRO A 32 2.55 -26.59 -2.38
C PRO A 32 2.42 -25.22 -1.69
N ALA A 33 2.64 -25.20 -0.38
CA ALA A 33 2.58 -23.97 0.42
C ALA A 33 3.67 -23.01 -0.04
N ALA A 34 3.29 -21.75 -0.28
CA ALA A 34 4.24 -20.71 -0.67
C ALA A 34 4.41 -19.70 0.44
N PHE A 35 5.65 -19.32 0.72
CA PHE A 35 5.94 -18.27 1.69
C PHE A 35 7.16 -17.46 1.28
N GLY A 36 7.32 -16.31 1.91
CA GLY A 36 8.43 -15.44 1.64
C GLY A 36 8.40 -14.15 2.44
N PHE A 37 9.37 -13.31 2.16
CA PHE A 37 9.52 -12.02 2.81
C PHE A 37 8.98 -10.90 1.93
N GLN A 38 8.31 -9.93 2.53
CA GLN A 38 7.82 -8.74 1.84
C GLN A 38 8.34 -7.49 2.54
N TRP A 39 8.57 -6.44 1.76
CA TRP A 39 8.98 -5.13 2.25
C TRP A 39 8.46 -4.05 1.30
N PRO A 40 7.12 -3.91 1.18
CA PRO A 40 6.54 -2.81 0.44
C PRO A 40 7.04 -1.47 1.00
N ILE A 41 7.41 -0.57 0.10
CA ILE A 41 7.70 0.82 0.41
C ILE A 41 6.73 1.71 -0.36
N GLY A 42 6.42 2.88 0.15
CA GLY A 42 5.56 3.80 -0.58
C GLY A 42 5.63 5.22 -0.08
N VAL A 43 5.15 6.11 -0.92
CA VAL A 43 5.01 7.54 -0.65
C VAL A 43 3.61 7.98 -1.04
N THR A 44 2.99 8.81 -0.21
CA THR A 44 1.68 9.39 -0.46
C THR A 44 1.75 10.90 -0.29
N LEU A 45 1.35 11.60 -1.35
CA LEU A 45 1.17 13.05 -1.39
C LEU A 45 -0.30 13.35 -1.13
N GLY A 46 -0.59 13.99 -0.01
CA GLY A 46 -1.93 14.43 0.39
C GLY A 46 -2.13 15.92 0.20
N TYR A 47 -3.34 16.30 -0.20
CA TYR A 47 -3.84 17.65 -0.27
C TYR A 47 -5.21 17.76 0.44
N THR A 48 -5.26 18.55 1.51
CA THR A 48 -6.48 18.85 2.25
C THR A 48 -7.26 19.94 1.52
N VAL A 49 -8.37 19.57 0.90
CA VAL A 49 -9.22 20.48 0.10
C VAL A 49 -10.04 21.37 1.02
N GLY A 50 -10.55 20.80 2.12
CA GLY A 50 -11.36 21.48 3.13
C GLY A 50 -11.27 20.75 4.48
N PRO A 51 -12.03 21.20 5.50
CA PRO A 51 -12.00 20.59 6.82
C PRO A 51 -12.46 19.12 6.81
N GLU A 52 -13.29 18.75 5.84
CA GLU A 52 -13.90 17.41 5.75
C GLU A 52 -13.17 16.50 4.76
N LEU A 53 -12.55 17.04 3.71
CA LEU A 53 -12.03 16.25 2.59
C LEU A 53 -10.51 16.41 2.41
N THR A 54 -9.82 15.27 2.39
CA THR A 54 -8.43 15.15 1.94
C THR A 54 -8.37 14.23 0.72
N ILE A 55 -7.69 14.69 -0.32
CA ILE A 55 -7.40 13.91 -1.53
C ILE A 55 -5.90 13.61 -1.50
N ALA A 56 -5.52 12.41 -1.89
CA ALA A 56 -4.13 12.01 -1.94
C ALA A 56 -3.84 11.19 -3.20
N PHE A 57 -2.57 11.18 -3.58
CA PHE A 57 -2.04 10.30 -4.61
C PHE A 57 -0.85 9.57 -4.04
N GLY A 58 -0.86 8.24 -4.16
CA GLY A 58 0.19 7.38 -3.64
C GLY A 58 0.91 6.63 -4.75
N VAL A 59 2.19 6.36 -4.50
CA VAL A 59 3.01 5.43 -5.26
C VAL A 59 3.60 4.43 -4.28
N ASP A 60 3.27 3.16 -4.50
CA ASP A 60 3.68 2.04 -3.68
C ASP A 60 4.50 1.08 -4.52
N LEU A 61 5.64 0.63 -4.01
CA LEU A 61 6.46 -0.42 -4.59
C LEU A 61 6.39 -1.66 -3.69
N PRO A 62 5.38 -2.52 -3.84
CA PRO A 62 5.37 -3.85 -3.26
C PRO A 62 6.55 -4.65 -3.76
N MET A 63 7.36 -5.11 -2.82
CA MET A 63 8.45 -6.06 -3.04
C MET A 63 8.18 -7.33 -2.24
N PHE A 64 8.35 -8.48 -2.89
CA PHE A 64 8.15 -9.78 -2.27
C PHE A 64 9.12 -10.80 -2.83
N LEU A 65 9.88 -11.45 -1.94
CA LEU A 65 10.77 -12.56 -2.26
C LEU A 65 10.10 -13.87 -1.85
N ARG A 66 9.60 -14.63 -2.82
CA ARG A 66 9.03 -15.97 -2.62
C ARG A 66 10.16 -16.99 -2.51
N LEU A 67 10.24 -17.67 -1.37
CA LEU A 67 11.27 -18.69 -1.10
C LEU A 67 10.82 -20.11 -1.46
N THR A 68 9.51 -20.34 -1.49
CA THR A 68 8.93 -21.66 -1.73
C THR A 68 7.61 -21.50 -2.50
N PRO A 69 7.26 -22.44 -3.40
CA PRO A 69 8.11 -23.52 -3.93
C PRO A 69 9.25 -23.00 -4.81
N SER A 70 10.27 -23.82 -5.05
CA SER A 70 11.36 -23.52 -5.98
C SER A 70 10.83 -23.42 -7.42
N PRO A 71 11.35 -22.51 -8.26
CA PRO A 71 12.45 -21.58 -8.00
C PRO A 71 12.07 -20.40 -7.10
N VAL A 72 13.08 -19.87 -6.40
CA VAL A 72 12.96 -18.59 -5.68
C VAL A 72 12.61 -17.50 -6.69
N ASP A 73 11.60 -16.69 -6.39
CA ASP A 73 11.07 -15.68 -7.30
C ASP A 73 10.94 -14.35 -6.58
N PHE A 74 11.42 -13.29 -7.22
CA PHE A 74 11.25 -11.93 -6.75
C PHE A 74 10.15 -11.21 -7.52
N TYR A 75 9.31 -10.52 -6.78
CA TYR A 75 8.18 -9.76 -7.25
C TYR A 75 8.42 -8.29 -6.98
N LEU A 76 8.26 -7.48 -8.01
CA LEU A 76 8.23 -6.02 -7.90
C LEU A 76 7.11 -5.49 -8.77
N GLY A 77 6.38 -4.50 -8.29
CA GLY A 77 5.28 -3.95 -9.08
C GLY A 77 4.95 -2.54 -8.66
N PRO A 78 5.44 -1.49 -9.35
CA PRO A 78 5.06 -0.14 -9.00
C PRO A 78 3.54 0.03 -9.16
N LEU A 79 2.86 0.25 -8.04
CA LEU A 79 1.46 0.57 -7.98
C LEU A 79 1.32 2.06 -7.71
N PHE A 80 0.29 2.67 -8.28
CA PHE A 80 -0.01 4.07 -8.05
C PHE A 80 -1.53 4.25 -8.05
N GLY A 81 -1.99 5.34 -7.46
CA GLY A 81 -3.40 5.65 -7.53
C GLY A 81 -3.87 6.67 -6.51
N PRO A 82 -5.16 7.01 -6.58
CA PRO A 82 -5.76 7.99 -5.70
C PRO A 82 -6.11 7.40 -4.34
N ALA A 83 -6.15 8.26 -3.34
CA ALA A 83 -6.76 7.99 -2.05
C ALA A 83 -7.61 9.21 -1.64
N PHE A 84 -8.66 8.95 -0.89
CA PHE A 84 -9.60 9.96 -0.41
C PHE A 84 -9.91 9.67 1.04
N GLU A 85 -9.95 10.71 1.85
CA GLU A 85 -10.39 10.66 3.24
C GLU A 85 -11.46 11.72 3.44
N TYR A 86 -12.63 11.30 3.91
CA TYR A 86 -13.77 12.14 4.18
C TYR A 86 -14.18 12.01 5.65
N HIS A 87 -14.19 13.14 6.36
CA HIS A 87 -14.64 13.22 7.73
C HIS A 87 -16.14 13.47 7.70
N VAL A 88 -16.90 12.44 8.06
CA VAL A 88 -18.38 12.52 8.10
C VAL A 88 -18.79 13.39 9.28
N ASP A 89 -18.13 13.18 10.43
CA ASP A 89 -18.32 13.93 11.66
C ASP A 89 -16.96 14.14 12.35
N ARG A 90 -16.93 14.89 13.45
CA ARG A 90 -15.70 15.07 14.27
C ARG A 90 -15.12 13.76 14.79
N GLU A 91 -15.94 12.71 14.84
CA GLU A 91 -15.60 11.41 15.40
C GLU A 91 -15.45 10.33 14.32
N LEU A 92 -16.07 10.50 13.15
CA LEU A 92 -16.14 9.47 12.12
C LEU A 92 -15.42 9.88 10.84
N THR A 93 -14.46 9.08 10.41
CA THR A 93 -13.73 9.24 9.15
C THR A 93 -13.90 7.99 8.29
N ILE A 94 -14.26 8.21 7.03
CA ILE A 94 -14.28 7.19 6.00
C ILE A 94 -13.17 7.48 4.98
N GLY A 95 -12.64 6.45 4.35
CA GLY A 95 -11.67 6.64 3.30
C GLY A 95 -11.67 5.51 2.27
N LEU A 96 -11.17 5.84 1.09
CA LEU A 96 -10.97 4.92 -0.01
C LEU A 96 -9.54 5.08 -0.51
N ASN A 97 -8.80 3.98 -0.59
CA ASN A 97 -7.47 3.95 -1.16
C ASN A 97 -7.44 2.91 -2.27
N THR A 98 -7.15 3.37 -3.49
CA THR A 98 -7.02 2.51 -4.65
C THR A 98 -5.61 2.60 -5.22
N ARG A 99 -5.00 1.45 -5.49
CA ARG A 99 -3.67 1.32 -6.09
C ARG A 99 -3.72 0.32 -7.22
N PHE A 100 -3.09 0.64 -8.33
CA PHE A 100 -3.05 -0.23 -9.49
C PHE A 100 -1.75 -0.07 -10.26
N GLY A 101 -1.37 -1.10 -11.01
CA GLY A 101 -0.13 -1.07 -11.79
C GLY A 101 0.36 -2.46 -12.18
N PRO A 102 1.44 -2.54 -12.97
CA PRO A 102 2.03 -3.81 -13.34
C PRO A 102 2.73 -4.46 -12.14
N MET A 103 2.70 -5.79 -12.09
CA MET A 103 3.49 -6.62 -11.20
C MET A 103 4.33 -7.57 -12.05
N ILE A 104 5.63 -7.55 -11.84
CA ILE A 104 6.61 -8.30 -12.61
C ILE A 104 7.13 -9.45 -11.74
N GLU A 105 7.08 -10.66 -12.30
CA GLU A 105 7.72 -11.88 -11.76
C GLU A 105 9.10 -12.04 -12.43
N THR A 106 10.16 -12.06 -11.63
CA THR A 106 11.53 -12.22 -12.14
C THR A 106 11.83 -13.65 -12.62
N ALA A 107 11.35 -14.67 -11.90
CA ALA A 107 11.52 -16.07 -12.26
C ALA A 107 10.36 -16.55 -13.14
N GLY A 108 10.39 -16.17 -14.42
CA GLY A 108 9.41 -16.60 -15.42
C GLY A 108 9.03 -15.52 -16.43
N GLY A 109 9.43 -14.26 -16.21
CA GLY A 109 9.18 -13.15 -17.13
C GLY A 109 7.70 -12.79 -17.29
N ASN A 110 6.85 -13.24 -16.36
CA ASN A 110 5.41 -12.98 -16.42
C ASN A 110 5.12 -11.58 -15.87
N THR A 111 4.17 -10.90 -16.50
CA THR A 111 3.66 -9.59 -16.04
C THR A 111 2.17 -9.71 -15.77
N ARG A 112 1.75 -9.28 -14.60
CA ARG A 112 0.35 -9.24 -14.17
C ARG A 112 -0.07 -7.82 -13.87
N PHE A 113 -1.37 -7.58 -13.81
CA PHE A 113 -1.91 -6.31 -13.34
C PHE A 113 -2.35 -6.46 -11.88
N GLY A 114 -1.74 -5.67 -11.00
CA GLY A 114 -2.12 -5.57 -9.61
C GLY A 114 -3.21 -4.51 -9.45
N PHE A 115 -4.25 -4.84 -8.68
CA PHE A 115 -5.28 -3.90 -8.26
C PHE A 115 -5.57 -4.13 -6.78
N VAL A 116 -5.46 -3.06 -6.00
CA VAL A 116 -5.73 -3.06 -4.56
C VAL A 116 -6.72 -1.94 -4.28
N THR A 117 -7.81 -2.28 -3.61
CA THR A 117 -8.78 -1.33 -3.08
C THR A 117 -8.90 -1.55 -1.58
N GLN A 118 -8.88 -0.48 -0.81
CA GLN A 118 -8.95 -0.49 0.64
C GLN A 118 -9.98 0.53 1.09
N LEU A 119 -10.86 0.10 1.98
CA LEU A 119 -11.80 0.97 2.68
C LEU A 119 -11.25 1.25 4.08
N LEU A 120 -11.21 2.51 4.45
CA LEU A 120 -10.86 2.98 5.79
C LEU A 120 -12.16 3.34 6.51
N LEU A 121 -12.27 2.87 7.74
CA LEU A 121 -13.25 3.33 8.71
C LEU A 121 -12.50 3.61 10.01
N ALA A 122 -12.51 4.86 10.46
CA ALA A 122 -11.88 5.27 11.70
C ALA A 122 -12.91 6.00 12.56
N TYR A 123 -12.97 5.62 13.84
CA TYR A 123 -13.82 6.26 14.83
C TYR A 123 -12.97 6.73 16.01
N ARG A 124 -13.21 7.96 16.46
CA ARG A 124 -12.57 8.55 17.63
C ARG A 124 -13.57 8.61 18.77
N LEU A 125 -13.26 7.86 19.83
CA LEU A 125 -13.93 7.90 21.14
C LEU A 125 -13.47 9.10 21.97
#